data_AF-A0AAX1D7J5-F1
#
_entry.id   AF-A0AAX1D7J5-F1
#
_cell.length_a   1.000
_cell.length_b   1.000
_cell.length_c   1.000
_cell.angle_alpha   90.00
_cell.angle_beta   90.00
_cell.angle_gamma   90.00
#
_symmetry.space_group_name_H-M   'P 1'
#
loop_
_entity.id
_entity.type
_entity.pdbx_description
1 polymer ?
#
loop_
_entity_poly.entity_id
_entity_poly.type
_entity_poly.pdbx_seq_one_letter_code
_entity_poly.pdbx_strand_id
1 'polypeptide(L)'
;MTLFWLLAAGMVAVALLFVLPPLLAPGATGRRDGPPQAQASLAVLREQLAQLQADQACGRIAPDQYAQALAEIERRALREGCAAPDPLDTRPAPRWALAVALGLGAISVGLYAVLGTPSALAPAHASLDAAIPASVDHDANDPMADRLAGLIQHLQAHPDDAAAWTTLAHTYATLGDFADGAATWARIGARAPQDPGVLAEWADLLATAADGDFSGEPDRLIALLLTLAPDDVKGLALAGTSAFFRGDFQQAIDDWERLLPLVDPDGPVHEQLQASLAQARRAAGLAASGAAGAAFPPDPRVVGAGGRGGQD
;
A
#
# COMPACT_ATOMS: atom_id res chain seq x y z
N MET A 1 -13.34 -0.53 -3.54
CA MET A 1 -13.22 0.55 -2.55
C MET A 1 -13.40 0.02 -1.12
N THR A 2 -14.53 -0.56 -0.73
CA THR A 2 -14.73 -1.13 0.64
C THR A 2 -13.95 -2.42 0.91
N LEU A 3 -13.71 -3.25 -0.12
CA LEU A 3 -12.99 -4.52 -0.01
C LEU A 3 -11.52 -4.35 0.42
N PHE A 4 -10.82 -3.35 -0.13
CA PHE A 4 -9.44 -3.04 0.24
C PHE A 4 -9.35 -2.60 1.70
N TRP A 5 -10.26 -1.73 2.15
CA TRP A 5 -10.36 -1.33 3.56
C TRP A 5 -10.72 -2.51 4.47
N LEU A 6 -11.57 -3.44 4.02
CA LEU A 6 -11.88 -4.68 4.74
C LEU A 6 -10.66 -5.60 4.86
N LEU A 7 -9.88 -5.75 3.79
CA LEU A 7 -8.64 -6.53 3.78
C LEU A 7 -7.54 -5.88 4.64
N ALA A 8 -7.34 -4.57 4.51
CA ALA A 8 -6.37 -3.82 5.29
C ALA A 8 -6.74 -3.79 6.78
N ALA A 9 -8.01 -3.53 7.11
CA ALA A 9 -8.50 -3.61 8.49
C ALA A 9 -8.41 -5.05 9.02
N GLY A 10 -8.66 -6.06 8.18
CA GLY A 10 -8.48 -7.47 8.51
C GLY A 10 -7.02 -7.80 8.84
N MET A 11 -6.07 -7.33 8.03
CA MET A 11 -4.65 -7.59 8.24
C MET A 11 -4.12 -6.91 9.50
N VAL A 12 -4.56 -5.67 9.75
CA VAL A 12 -4.25 -4.92 10.98
C VAL A 12 -4.90 -5.58 12.20
N ALA A 13 -6.13 -6.08 12.08
CA ALA A 13 -6.81 -6.80 13.14
C ALA A 13 -6.11 -8.13 13.46
N VAL A 14 -5.62 -8.87 12.46
CA VAL A 14 -4.85 -10.11 12.65
C VAL A 14 -3.49 -9.81 13.31
N ALA A 15 -2.81 -8.75 12.89
CA ALA A 15 -1.56 -8.32 13.52
C ALA A 15 -1.78 -7.92 14.99
N LEU A 16 -2.83 -7.14 15.27
CA LEU A 16 -3.23 -6.77 16.63
C LEU A 16 -3.67 -7.98 17.45
N LEU A 17 -4.36 -8.96 16.87
CA LEU A 17 -4.76 -10.21 17.53
C LEU A 17 -3.54 -11.04 17.96
N PHE A 18 -2.39 -10.92 17.29
CA PHE A 18 -1.17 -11.62 17.68
C PHE A 18 -0.34 -10.84 18.70
N VAL A 19 -0.37 -9.50 18.63
CA VAL A 19 0.42 -8.60 19.48
C VAL A 19 -0.28 -8.25 20.79
N LEU A 20 -1.61 -8.04 20.81
CA LEU A 20 -2.35 -7.68 22.02
C LEU A 20 -2.37 -8.78 23.08
N PRO A 21 -2.63 -10.07 22.79
CA PRO A 21 -2.71 -11.09 23.83
C PRO A 21 -1.43 -11.24 24.66
N PRO A 22 -0.21 -11.29 24.09
CA PRO A 22 1.00 -11.34 24.92
C PRO A 22 1.32 -10.01 25.63
N LEU A 23 0.74 -8.89 25.19
CA LEU A 23 0.97 -7.56 25.77
C LEU A 23 -0.05 -7.18 26.86
N LEU A 24 -1.28 -7.70 26.76
CA LEU A 24 -2.40 -7.48 27.67
C LEU A 24 -2.69 -8.70 28.54
N ALA A 25 -2.11 -9.88 28.25
CA ALA A 25 -2.11 -10.97 29.19
C ALA A 25 -1.49 -10.44 30.48
N PRO A 26 -2.26 -10.34 31.58
CA PRO A 26 -1.68 -10.16 32.89
C PRO A 26 -0.67 -11.29 32.99
N GLY A 27 0.61 -10.96 33.16
CA GLY A 27 1.66 -11.96 33.15
C GLY A 27 1.20 -13.16 33.97
N ALA A 28 1.03 -14.30 33.32
CA ALA A 28 0.79 -15.58 33.97
C ALA A 28 2.06 -16.05 34.71
N THR A 29 2.83 -15.11 35.24
CA THR A 29 3.69 -15.31 36.40
C THR A 29 2.76 -15.50 37.57
N GLY A 30 2.57 -16.78 37.90
CA GLY A 30 1.73 -17.23 38.98
C GLY A 30 1.81 -16.31 40.18
N ARG A 31 0.62 -16.03 40.71
CA ARG A 31 0.33 -15.83 42.13
C ARG A 31 1.51 -16.24 43.02
N ARG A 32 2.44 -15.32 43.21
CA ARG A 32 3.33 -15.26 44.35
C ARG A 32 2.83 -14.13 45.24
N ASP A 33 1.57 -14.26 45.65
CA ASP A 33 1.11 -13.79 46.97
C ASP A 33 1.73 -14.71 48.05
N GLY A 34 3.03 -14.96 47.96
CA GLY A 34 3.80 -15.60 49.02
C GLY A 34 4.60 -14.47 49.67
N PRO A 35 4.59 -14.34 51.01
CA PRO A 35 5.45 -13.37 51.66
C PRO A 35 6.89 -13.56 51.16
N PRO A 36 7.67 -12.47 50.97
CA PRO A 36 9.01 -12.53 50.40
C PRO A 36 9.76 -13.68 51.06
N GLN A 37 10.47 -14.48 50.28
CA GLN A 37 10.99 -15.79 50.72
C GLN A 37 11.79 -15.71 52.04
N ALA A 38 12.37 -14.54 52.34
CA ALA A 38 12.97 -14.17 53.61
C ALA A 38 11.99 -14.11 54.81
N GLN A 39 10.78 -13.57 54.64
CA GLN A 39 9.73 -13.58 55.68
C GLN A 39 9.22 -15.00 55.97
N ALA A 40 9.08 -15.84 54.94
CA ALA A 40 8.68 -17.23 55.12
C ALA A 40 9.77 -18.06 55.83
N SER A 41 11.05 -17.86 55.49
CA SER A 41 12.16 -18.54 56.16
C SER A 41 12.36 -18.05 57.60
N LEU A 42 12.18 -16.74 57.86
CA LEU A 42 12.19 -16.19 59.22
C LEU A 42 11.06 -16.73 60.11
N ALA A 43 9.86 -16.98 59.56
CA ALA A 43 8.78 -17.58 60.31
C ALA A 43 9.12 -19.02 60.77
N VAL A 44 9.74 -19.80 59.89
CA VAL A 44 10.19 -21.16 60.20
C VAL A 44 11.29 -21.17 61.27
N LEU A 45 12.25 -20.24 61.22
CA LEU A 45 13.30 -20.13 62.24
C LEU A 45 12.75 -19.74 63.62
N ARG A 46 11.71 -18.89 63.67
CA ARG A 46 11.03 -18.52 64.93
C ARG A 46 10.31 -19.72 65.55
N GLU A 47 9.66 -20.53 64.72
CA GLU A 47 8.99 -21.75 65.17
C GLU A 47 10.01 -22.76 65.74
N GLN A 48 11.14 -22.94 65.07
CA GLN A 48 12.22 -23.83 65.54
C GLN A 48 12.80 -23.39 66.88
N LEU A 49 12.94 -22.08 67.10
CA LEU A 49 13.42 -21.53 68.38
C LEU A 49 12.41 -21.77 69.52
N ALA A 50 11.12 -21.57 69.25
CA ALA A 50 10.07 -21.83 70.24
C ALA A 50 10.02 -23.31 70.65
N GLN A 51 10.17 -24.22 69.68
CA GLN A 51 10.23 -25.66 69.93
C GLN A 51 11.46 -26.04 70.79
N LEU A 52 12.63 -25.49 70.47
CA LEU A 52 13.87 -25.73 71.22
C LEU A 52 13.77 -25.27 72.69
N GLN A 53 13.12 -24.12 72.92
CA GLN A 53 12.84 -23.59 74.26
C GLN A 53 11.90 -24.50 75.05
N ALA A 54 10.86 -25.03 74.41
CA ALA A 54 9.92 -25.96 75.05
C ALA A 54 10.60 -27.27 75.45
N ASP A 55 11.49 -27.81 74.61
CA ASP A 55 12.24 -29.03 74.90
C ASP A 55 13.25 -28.83 76.05
N GLN A 56 13.85 -27.64 76.18
CA GLN A 56 14.69 -27.31 77.34
C GLN A 56 13.85 -27.20 78.62
N ALA A 57 12.70 -26.52 78.56
CA ALA A 57 11.80 -26.35 79.71
C ALA A 57 11.26 -27.69 80.24
N CYS A 58 11.06 -28.67 79.35
CA CYS A 58 10.66 -30.03 79.71
C CYS A 58 11.84 -30.92 80.16
N GLY A 59 13.06 -30.38 80.22
CA GLY A 59 14.28 -31.11 80.62
C GLY A 59 14.72 -32.19 79.63
N ARG A 60 14.24 -32.13 78.38
CA ARG A 60 14.49 -33.16 77.35
C ARG A 60 15.87 -33.02 76.70
N ILE A 61 16.48 -31.84 76.79
CA ILE A 61 17.82 -31.52 76.27
C ILE A 61 18.69 -30.90 77.36
N ALA A 62 19.99 -31.22 77.34
CA ALA A 62 20.95 -30.65 78.27
C ALA A 62 21.20 -29.16 77.96
N PRO A 63 21.52 -28.31 78.97
CA PRO A 63 21.76 -26.88 78.76
C PRO A 63 22.88 -26.59 77.77
N ASP A 64 23.91 -27.43 77.70
CA ASP A 64 25.02 -27.29 76.76
C ASP A 64 24.59 -27.56 75.31
N GLN A 65 23.67 -28.51 75.11
CA GLN A 65 23.12 -28.84 73.79
C GLN A 65 22.18 -27.74 73.30
N TYR A 66 21.41 -27.13 74.22
CA TYR A 66 20.57 -25.97 73.93
C TYR A 66 21.41 -24.77 73.44
N ALA A 67 22.52 -24.46 74.11
CA ALA A 67 23.40 -23.35 73.73
C ALA A 67 24.02 -23.55 72.34
N GLN A 68 24.38 -24.78 71.98
CA GLN A 68 24.92 -25.11 70.65
C GLN A 68 23.87 -24.94 69.55
N ALA A 69 22.66 -25.46 69.77
CA ALA A 69 21.56 -25.36 68.80
C ALA A 69 21.11 -23.90 68.60
N LEU A 70 21.07 -23.10 69.67
CA LEU A 70 20.75 -21.67 69.59
C LEU A 70 21.77 -20.91 68.71
N ALA A 71 23.06 -21.17 68.90
CA ALA A 71 24.12 -20.52 68.13
C ALA A 71 24.07 -20.85 66.61
N GLU A 72 23.58 -22.03 66.23
CA GLU A 72 23.40 -22.39 64.82
C GLU A 72 22.20 -21.66 64.19
N ILE A 73 21.08 -21.56 64.92
CA ILE A 73 19.88 -20.83 64.47
C ILE A 73 20.22 -19.34 64.27
N GLU A 74 20.95 -18.72 65.19
CA GLU A 74 21.39 -17.32 65.07
C GLU A 74 22.26 -17.10 63.83
N ARG A 75 23.22 -17.99 63.55
CA ARG A 75 24.06 -17.89 62.35
C ARG A 75 23.26 -18.03 61.06
N ARG A 76 22.26 -18.92 61.01
CA ARG A 76 21.37 -19.05 59.84
C ARG A 76 20.47 -17.84 59.68
N ALA A 77 19.89 -17.33 60.78
CA ALA A 77 19.08 -16.12 60.77
C ALA A 77 19.86 -14.91 60.25
N LEU A 78 21.14 -14.76 60.61
CA LEU A 78 21.99 -13.70 60.09
C LEU A 78 22.32 -13.86 58.60
N ARG A 79 22.47 -15.10 58.10
CA ARG A 79 22.73 -15.35 56.67
C ARG A 79 21.49 -15.13 55.81
N GLU A 80 20.33 -15.59 56.25
CA GLU A 80 19.07 -15.47 55.51
C GLU A 80 18.43 -14.08 55.68
N GLY A 81 18.60 -13.45 56.84
CA GLY A 81 18.12 -12.10 57.12
C GLY A 81 18.93 -10.99 56.42
N CYS A 82 20.16 -11.29 56.00
CA CYS A 82 21.01 -10.40 55.19
C CYS A 82 20.95 -10.71 53.68
N ALA A 83 19.91 -11.41 53.19
CA ALA A 83 19.72 -11.61 51.76
C ALA A 83 19.68 -10.24 51.03
N ALA A 84 20.53 -10.13 50.02
CA ALA A 84 20.90 -8.90 49.30
C ALA A 84 19.71 -8.03 48.87
N PRO A 85 19.89 -6.69 48.73
CA PRO A 85 18.90 -5.83 48.09
C PRO A 85 18.50 -6.43 46.73
N ASP A 86 17.20 -6.42 46.44
CA ASP A 86 16.62 -6.96 45.21
C ASP A 86 17.51 -6.60 44.00
N PRO A 87 17.84 -7.56 43.12
CA PRO A 87 18.49 -7.21 41.86
C PRO A 87 17.58 -6.22 41.16
N LEU A 88 18.10 -5.00 40.93
CA LEU A 88 17.38 -3.93 40.24
C LEU A 88 16.69 -4.50 39.02
N ASP A 89 15.38 -4.33 38.99
CA ASP A 89 14.45 -4.84 37.99
C ASP A 89 14.81 -4.25 36.61
N THR A 90 15.74 -4.89 35.89
CA THR A 90 16.16 -4.48 34.54
C THR A 90 15.21 -5.06 33.49
N ARG A 91 13.91 -4.86 33.69
CA ARG A 91 12.92 -5.12 32.64
C ARG A 91 12.73 -3.85 31.83
N PRO A 92 12.99 -3.85 30.51
CA PRO A 92 12.68 -2.69 29.68
C PRO A 92 11.17 -2.44 29.77
N ALA A 93 10.81 -1.26 30.26
CA ALA A 93 9.41 -0.89 30.42
C ALA A 93 8.68 -1.00 29.06
N PRO A 94 7.40 -1.44 29.05
CA PRO A 94 6.59 -1.61 27.83
C PRO A 94 6.42 -0.31 27.01
N ARG A 95 6.82 0.83 27.57
CA ARG A 95 6.85 2.15 26.93
C ARG A 95 7.84 2.23 25.77
N TRP A 96 8.96 1.52 25.84
CA TRP A 96 9.96 1.52 24.76
C TRP A 96 9.48 0.70 23.56
N ALA A 97 8.80 -0.42 23.80
CA ALA A 97 8.16 -1.19 22.74
C ALA A 97 7.07 -0.37 22.01
N LEU A 98 6.27 0.39 22.77
CA LEU A 98 5.27 1.31 22.20
C LEU A 98 5.91 2.46 21.41
N ALA A 99 7.01 3.03 21.92
CA ALA A 99 7.75 4.10 21.23
C ALA A 99 8.37 3.63 19.91
N VAL A 100 8.91 2.40 19.88
CA VAL A 100 9.46 1.80 18.64
C VAL A 100 8.35 1.48 17.65
N ALA A 101 7.21 0.96 18.10
CA ALA A 101 6.07 0.67 17.22
C ALA A 101 5.47 1.95 16.60
N LEU A 102 5.26 3.00 17.42
CA LEU A 102 4.80 4.30 16.94
C LEU A 102 5.83 4.99 16.04
N GLY A 103 7.12 4.89 16.39
CA GLY A 103 8.21 5.44 15.60
C GLY A 103 8.30 4.79 14.21
N LEU A 104 8.20 3.47 14.14
CA LEU A 104 8.22 2.74 12.86
C LEU A 104 7.01 3.10 11.99
N GLY A 105 5.82 3.22 12.59
CA GLY A 105 4.62 3.70 11.89
C GLY A 105 4.78 5.13 11.37
N ALA A 106 5.28 6.05 12.18
CA ALA A 106 5.50 7.44 11.80
C ALA A 106 6.57 7.59 10.70
N ILE A 107 7.66 6.82 10.77
CA ILE A 107 8.70 6.77 9.73
C ILE A 107 8.12 6.21 8.42
N SER A 108 7.30 5.15 8.49
CA SER A 108 6.65 4.60 7.31
C SER A 108 5.71 5.62 6.64
N VAL A 109 4.93 6.36 7.43
CA VAL A 109 4.05 7.43 6.93
C VAL A 109 4.87 8.59 6.36
N GLY A 110 5.96 8.98 7.03
CA GLY A 110 6.86 10.04 6.56
C GLY A 110 7.58 9.68 5.26
N LEU A 111 8.09 8.45 5.13
CA LEU A 111 8.71 7.97 3.89
C LEU A 111 7.69 7.95 2.75
N TYR A 112 6.46 7.50 3.00
CA TYR A 112 5.40 7.53 1.99
C TYR A 112 5.04 8.97 1.56
N ALA A 113 5.06 9.93 2.48
CA ALA A 113 4.79 11.33 2.15
C ALA A 113 5.90 11.98 1.30
N VAL A 114 7.15 11.50 1.39
CA VAL A 114 8.30 12.05 0.65
C VAL A 114 8.59 11.30 -0.65
N LEU A 115 8.41 9.98 -0.68
CA LEU A 115 8.69 9.12 -1.85
C LEU A 115 7.45 8.69 -2.63
N GLY A 116 6.26 8.79 -2.05
CA GLY A 116 5.00 8.38 -2.66
C GLY A 116 4.21 9.57 -3.24
N THR A 117 3.08 9.26 -3.87
CA THR A 117 2.12 10.24 -4.38
C THR A 117 0.94 10.39 -3.40
N PRO A 118 1.04 11.28 -2.39
CA PRO A 118 -0.04 11.47 -1.40
C PRO A 118 -1.35 11.98 -2.03
N SER A 119 -1.27 12.57 -3.23
CA SER A 119 -2.42 13.00 -4.05
C SER A 119 -3.27 11.84 -4.56
N ALA A 120 -2.72 10.64 -4.72
CA ALA A 120 -3.48 9.44 -5.11
C ALA A 120 -4.40 8.91 -3.98
N LEU A 121 -4.25 9.43 -2.76
CA LEU A 121 -5.04 9.07 -1.58
C LEU A 121 -6.17 10.05 -1.27
N ALA A 122 -6.27 11.16 -2.01
CA ALA A 122 -7.41 12.05 -1.89
C ALA A 122 -8.67 11.33 -2.42
N PRO A 123 -9.79 11.29 -1.69
CA PRO A 123 -11.04 10.80 -2.26
C PRO A 123 -11.34 11.60 -3.52
N ALA A 124 -11.55 10.89 -4.64
CA ALA A 124 -11.76 11.42 -6.00
C ALA A 124 -12.98 12.37 -6.16
N HIS A 125 -13.55 12.84 -5.06
CA HIS A 125 -14.74 13.68 -5.01
C HIS A 125 -14.64 14.86 -4.02
N ALA A 126 -13.47 15.13 -3.43
CA ALA A 126 -13.35 16.15 -2.38
C ALA A 126 -12.38 17.28 -2.75
N SER A 127 -12.61 17.91 -3.92
CA SER A 127 -12.48 19.36 -4.19
C SER A 127 -12.29 19.57 -5.70
N LEU A 128 -13.38 19.51 -6.47
CA LEU A 128 -13.36 20.00 -7.86
C LEU A 128 -13.37 21.54 -7.95
N ASP A 129 -13.42 22.21 -6.81
CA ASP A 129 -13.27 23.66 -6.70
C ASP A 129 -11.79 24.03 -6.48
N ALA A 130 -11.22 24.61 -7.54
CA ALA A 130 -10.15 25.62 -7.53
C ALA A 130 -8.65 25.23 -7.53
N ALA A 131 -8.25 23.96 -7.65
CA ALA A 131 -6.84 23.65 -7.96
C ALA A 131 -6.71 23.09 -9.39
N ILE A 132 -5.99 23.81 -10.25
CA ILE A 132 -5.49 23.23 -11.51
C ILE A 132 -4.34 22.28 -11.11
N PRO A 133 -4.34 21.00 -11.54
CA PRO A 133 -3.28 20.06 -11.22
C PRO A 133 -1.96 20.68 -11.68
N ALA A 134 -1.01 20.91 -10.78
CA ALA A 134 0.29 21.48 -11.11
C ALA A 134 1.27 20.98 -10.06
N SER A 135 1.90 19.84 -10.36
CA SER A 135 2.77 19.10 -9.46
C SER A 135 4.24 19.10 -9.90
N VAL A 136 4.55 19.64 -11.09
CA VAL A 136 5.92 19.64 -11.61
C VAL A 136 6.58 21.01 -11.50
N ASP A 137 7.64 21.06 -10.68
CA ASP A 137 8.68 22.09 -10.69
C ASP A 137 9.44 22.02 -12.02
N HIS A 138 8.92 22.73 -13.02
CA HIS A 138 9.69 22.96 -14.23
C HIS A 138 10.76 24.03 -13.96
N ASP A 139 11.95 23.87 -14.53
CA ASP A 139 12.99 24.90 -14.49
C ASP A 139 12.39 26.23 -14.96
N ALA A 140 12.48 27.27 -14.12
CA ALA A 140 11.88 28.59 -14.38
C ALA A 140 12.45 29.32 -15.62
N ASN A 141 13.39 28.71 -16.34
CA ASN A 141 13.97 29.19 -17.59
C ASN A 141 13.50 28.38 -18.82
N ASP A 142 12.59 27.41 -18.67
CA ASP A 142 12.01 26.68 -19.79
C ASP A 142 10.87 27.49 -20.43
N PRO A 143 10.97 27.89 -21.72
CA PRO A 143 9.89 28.61 -22.40
C PRO A 143 8.58 27.81 -22.47
N MET A 144 8.61 26.50 -22.24
CA MET A 144 7.41 25.67 -22.15
C MET A 144 6.70 25.82 -20.80
N ALA A 145 7.45 26.01 -19.71
CA ALA A 145 6.91 26.25 -18.37
C ALA A 145 6.15 27.58 -18.30
N ASP A 146 6.68 28.62 -18.94
CA ASP A 146 6.01 29.93 -19.03
C ASP A 146 4.68 29.85 -19.79
N ARG A 147 4.63 29.05 -20.86
CA ARG A 147 3.38 28.83 -21.62
C ARG A 147 2.37 28.04 -20.81
N LEU A 148 2.81 27.02 -20.09
CA LEU A 148 1.95 26.24 -19.18
C LEU A 148 1.38 27.14 -18.09
N ALA A 149 2.21 27.97 -17.45
CA ALA A 149 1.76 28.92 -16.43
C ALA A 149 0.73 29.91 -16.98
N GLY A 150 0.95 30.44 -18.20
CA GLY A 150 -0.02 31.31 -18.88
C GLY A 150 -1.35 30.60 -19.18
N LEU A 151 -1.31 29.33 -19.59
CA LEU A 151 -2.50 28.52 -19.84
C LEU A 151 -3.28 28.24 -18.54
N ILE A 152 -2.58 27.91 -17.46
CA ILE A 152 -3.15 27.75 -16.13
C ILE A 152 -3.82 29.05 -15.68
N GLN A 153 -3.17 30.20 -15.86
CA GLN A 153 -3.73 31.51 -15.52
C GLN A 153 -4.99 31.83 -16.34
N HIS A 154 -5.00 31.52 -17.65
CA HIS A 154 -6.19 31.66 -18.49
C HIS A 154 -7.34 30.79 -17.97
N LEU A 155 -7.07 29.53 -17.61
CA LEU A 155 -8.06 28.61 -17.07
C LEU A 155 -8.58 29.00 -15.68
N GLN A 156 -7.78 29.71 -14.88
CA GLN A 156 -8.26 30.29 -13.61
C GLN A 156 -9.29 31.40 -13.86
N ALA A 157 -9.09 32.22 -14.91
CA ALA A 157 -10.04 33.26 -15.31
C ALA A 157 -11.25 32.69 -16.08
N HIS A 158 -11.05 31.61 -16.83
CA HIS A 158 -12.04 30.97 -17.70
C HIS A 158 -12.16 29.46 -17.41
N PRO A 159 -12.71 29.07 -16.24
CA PRO A 159 -12.77 27.68 -15.81
C PRO A 159 -13.68 26.80 -16.67
N ASP A 160 -14.51 27.37 -17.53
CA ASP A 160 -15.46 26.66 -18.38
C ASP A 160 -14.95 26.40 -19.81
N ASP A 161 -13.74 26.86 -20.13
CA ASP A 161 -13.13 26.67 -21.45
C ASP A 161 -12.65 25.22 -21.66
N ALA A 162 -13.52 24.39 -22.23
CA ALA A 162 -13.24 22.98 -22.49
C ALA A 162 -12.05 22.77 -23.45
N ALA A 163 -11.84 23.69 -24.40
CA ALA A 163 -10.73 23.59 -25.35
C ALA A 163 -9.40 23.87 -24.63
N ALA A 164 -9.35 24.87 -23.75
CA ALA A 164 -8.17 25.14 -22.93
C ALA A 164 -7.86 23.99 -21.96
N TRP A 165 -8.86 23.36 -21.36
CA TRP A 165 -8.66 22.15 -20.52
C TRP A 165 -8.07 20.99 -21.31
N THR A 166 -8.59 20.74 -22.51
CA THR A 166 -8.06 19.70 -23.40
C THR A 166 -6.62 20.00 -23.80
N THR A 167 -6.32 21.27 -24.10
CA THR A 167 -4.96 21.71 -24.42
C THR A 167 -4.01 21.49 -23.24
N LEU A 168 -4.47 21.79 -22.03
CA LEU A 168 -3.71 21.58 -20.80
C LEU A 168 -3.37 20.09 -20.60
N ALA A 169 -4.34 19.20 -20.77
CA ALA A 169 -4.12 17.76 -20.63
C ALA A 169 -3.07 17.22 -21.62
N HIS A 170 -3.15 17.63 -22.90
CA HIS A 170 -2.14 17.26 -23.90
C HIS A 170 -0.77 17.88 -23.64
N THR A 171 -0.74 19.10 -23.07
CA THR A 171 0.52 19.76 -22.69
C THR A 171 1.22 18.96 -21.59
N TYR A 172 0.49 18.54 -20.55
CA TYR A 172 1.02 17.64 -19.52
C TYR A 172 1.54 16.32 -20.10
N ALA A 173 0.78 15.69 -21.00
CA ALA A 173 1.21 14.46 -21.67
C ALA A 173 2.53 14.65 -22.45
N THR A 174 2.67 15.79 -23.14
CA THR A 174 3.87 16.13 -23.94
C THR A 174 5.09 16.37 -23.05
N LEU A 175 4.86 16.91 -21.85
CA LEU A 175 5.88 17.14 -20.84
C LEU A 175 6.26 15.86 -20.06
N GLY A 176 5.58 14.75 -20.32
CA GLY A 176 5.78 13.48 -19.60
C GLY A 176 5.12 13.45 -18.22
N ASP A 177 4.35 14.50 -17.87
CA ASP A 177 3.59 14.57 -16.63
C ASP A 177 2.22 13.92 -16.82
N PHE A 178 2.23 12.59 -16.92
CA PHE A 178 1.01 11.83 -17.17
C PHE A 178 0.04 11.89 -15.99
N ALA A 179 0.53 12.15 -14.76
CA ALA A 179 -0.29 12.24 -13.57
C ALA A 179 -1.19 13.49 -13.60
N ASP A 180 -0.63 14.68 -13.85
CA ASP A 180 -1.43 15.90 -13.96
C ASP A 180 -2.28 15.90 -15.24
N GLY A 181 -1.79 15.29 -16.32
CA GLY A 181 -2.57 15.07 -17.54
C GLY A 181 -3.81 14.20 -17.29
N ALA A 182 -3.66 13.08 -16.58
CA ALA A 182 -4.76 12.20 -16.21
C ALA A 182 -5.74 12.86 -15.24
N ALA A 183 -5.25 13.64 -14.27
CA ALA A 183 -6.10 14.43 -13.37
C ALA A 183 -6.91 15.50 -14.14
N THR A 184 -6.29 16.11 -15.16
CA THR A 184 -6.96 17.07 -16.04
C THR A 184 -8.06 16.38 -16.86
N TRP A 185 -7.79 15.19 -17.42
CA TRP A 185 -8.81 14.40 -18.10
C TRP A 185 -9.94 13.94 -17.19
N ALA A 186 -9.67 13.60 -15.93
CA ALA A 186 -10.72 13.27 -14.96
C ALA A 186 -11.69 14.44 -14.76
N ARG A 187 -11.17 15.68 -14.75
CA ARG A 187 -12.00 16.90 -14.67
C ARG A 187 -12.83 17.12 -15.93
N ILE A 188 -12.26 16.87 -17.11
CA ILE A 188 -12.99 16.93 -18.38
C ILE A 188 -14.10 15.85 -18.40
N GLY A 189 -13.77 14.63 -18.00
CA GLY A 189 -14.71 13.50 -17.87
C GLY A 189 -15.84 13.76 -16.87
N ALA A 190 -15.59 14.50 -15.79
CA ALA A 190 -16.67 14.90 -14.87
C ALA A 190 -17.75 15.78 -15.55
N ARG A 191 -17.38 16.52 -16.61
CA ARG A 191 -18.30 17.36 -17.39
C ARG A 191 -18.87 16.62 -18.60
N ALA A 192 -18.12 15.67 -19.15
CA ALA A 192 -18.50 14.85 -20.30
C ALA A 192 -18.28 13.34 -20.02
N PRO A 193 -19.04 12.73 -19.09
CA PRO A 193 -18.75 11.39 -18.58
C PRO A 193 -19.03 10.25 -19.56
N GLN A 194 -19.67 10.54 -20.68
CA GLN A 194 -20.05 9.57 -21.71
C GLN A 194 -19.48 9.94 -23.08
N ASP A 195 -18.54 10.88 -23.15
CA ASP A 195 -17.86 11.20 -24.40
C ASP A 195 -16.79 10.12 -24.67
N PRO A 196 -16.92 9.33 -25.76
CA PRO A 196 -15.96 8.27 -26.09
C PRO A 196 -14.52 8.79 -26.22
N GLY A 197 -14.33 9.98 -26.80
CA GLY A 197 -13.00 10.56 -26.98
C GLY A 197 -12.35 10.90 -25.64
N VAL A 198 -13.12 11.45 -24.70
CA VAL A 198 -12.64 11.76 -23.35
C VAL A 198 -12.28 10.48 -22.59
N LEU A 199 -13.12 9.45 -22.67
CA LEU A 199 -12.86 8.17 -22.02
C LEU A 199 -11.59 7.50 -22.56
N ALA A 200 -11.38 7.53 -23.88
CA ALA A 200 -10.22 6.96 -24.52
C ALA A 200 -8.91 7.65 -24.11
N GLU A 201 -8.88 8.99 -24.15
CA GLU A 201 -7.71 9.77 -23.76
C GLU A 201 -7.41 9.64 -22.25
N TRP A 202 -8.46 9.65 -21.42
CA TRP A 202 -8.29 9.51 -19.98
C TRP A 202 -7.73 8.14 -19.60
N ALA A 203 -8.27 7.06 -20.20
CA ALA A 203 -7.80 5.71 -19.94
C ALA A 203 -6.34 5.51 -20.36
N ASP A 204 -5.97 6.01 -21.55
CA ASP A 204 -4.61 5.94 -22.08
C ASP A 204 -3.60 6.68 -21.18
N LEU A 205 -3.92 7.90 -20.76
CA LEU A 205 -3.05 8.66 -19.86
C LEU A 205 -2.94 8.01 -18.48
N LEU A 206 -4.03 7.48 -17.92
CA LEU A 206 -3.98 6.78 -16.64
C LEU A 206 -3.12 5.51 -16.71
N ALA A 207 -3.29 4.69 -17.75
CA ALA A 207 -2.48 3.49 -17.94
C ALA A 207 -1.01 3.87 -18.14
N THR A 208 -0.74 4.94 -18.89
CA THR A 208 0.62 5.47 -19.08
C THR A 208 1.25 5.92 -17.76
N ALA A 209 0.52 6.66 -16.94
CA ALA A 209 0.98 7.11 -15.63
C ALA A 209 1.26 5.92 -14.67
N ALA A 210 0.64 4.77 -14.94
CA ALA A 210 0.83 3.52 -14.22
C ALA A 210 1.78 2.54 -14.95
N ASP A 211 2.71 3.04 -15.77
CA ASP A 211 3.71 2.24 -16.51
C ASP A 211 3.11 1.13 -17.39
N GLY A 212 1.93 1.38 -17.96
CA GLY A 212 1.20 0.43 -18.79
C GLY A 212 0.32 -0.55 -18.00
N ASP A 213 0.13 -0.34 -16.69
CA ASP A 213 -0.87 -1.08 -15.93
C ASP A 213 -2.27 -0.51 -16.21
N PHE A 214 -3.10 -1.34 -16.83
CA PHE A 214 -4.50 -1.01 -17.11
C PHE A 214 -5.46 -1.36 -15.97
N SER A 215 -4.95 -2.00 -14.90
CA SER A 215 -5.78 -2.49 -13.81
C SER A 215 -6.53 -1.36 -13.08
N GLY A 216 -7.77 -1.64 -12.70
CA GLY A 216 -8.59 -0.70 -11.93
C GLY A 216 -9.38 0.26 -12.81
N GLU A 217 -9.02 1.55 -12.78
CA GLU A 217 -9.81 2.60 -13.44
C GLU A 217 -9.64 2.66 -14.97
N PRO A 218 -8.43 2.52 -15.56
CA PRO A 218 -8.28 2.51 -17.02
C PRO A 218 -9.17 1.46 -17.69
N ASP A 219 -9.18 0.23 -17.16
CA ASP A 219 -10.03 -0.86 -17.65
C ASP A 219 -11.53 -0.53 -17.59
N ARG A 220 -11.99 0.17 -16.57
CA ARG A 220 -13.40 0.58 -16.46
C ARG A 220 -13.76 1.62 -17.51
N LEU A 221 -12.88 2.58 -17.74
CA LEU A 221 -13.07 3.61 -18.75
C LEU A 221 -13.08 3.00 -20.15
N ILE A 222 -12.20 2.04 -20.43
CA ILE A 222 -12.18 1.29 -21.70
C ILE A 222 -13.47 0.47 -21.87
N ALA A 223 -13.93 -0.23 -20.84
CA ALA A 223 -15.17 -1.00 -20.90
C ALA A 223 -16.39 -0.09 -21.13
N LEU A 224 -16.45 1.07 -20.48
CA LEU A 224 -17.50 2.07 -20.70
C LEU A 224 -17.43 2.64 -22.12
N LEU A 225 -16.23 2.98 -22.59
CA LEU A 225 -15.96 3.44 -23.94
C LEU A 225 -16.51 2.45 -24.98
N LEU A 226 -16.14 1.18 -24.89
CA LEU A 226 -16.59 0.15 -25.83
C LEU A 226 -18.08 -0.20 -25.69
N THR A 227 -18.71 0.15 -24.57
CA THR A 227 -20.18 0.06 -24.45
C THR A 227 -20.87 1.17 -25.24
N LEU A 228 -20.27 2.36 -25.29
CA LEU A 228 -20.82 3.55 -25.97
C LEU A 228 -20.46 3.61 -27.45
N ALA A 229 -19.23 3.24 -27.78
CA ALA A 229 -18.67 3.20 -29.12
C ALA A 229 -17.95 1.85 -29.31
N PRO A 230 -18.68 0.79 -29.69
CA PRO A 230 -18.12 -0.56 -29.80
C PRO A 230 -16.96 -0.68 -30.79
N ASP A 231 -16.96 0.14 -31.83
CA ASP A 231 -15.96 0.13 -32.90
C ASP A 231 -14.99 1.32 -32.78
N ASP A 232 -14.84 1.90 -31.58
CA ASP A 232 -13.83 2.93 -31.33
C ASP A 232 -12.43 2.34 -31.51
N VAL A 233 -11.69 2.88 -32.48
CA VAL A 233 -10.37 2.39 -32.89
C VAL A 233 -9.37 2.41 -31.72
N LYS A 234 -9.35 3.49 -30.94
CA LYS A 234 -8.43 3.63 -29.79
C LYS A 234 -8.89 2.73 -28.64
N GLY A 235 -10.18 2.66 -28.38
CA GLY A 235 -10.79 1.78 -27.38
C GLY A 235 -10.47 0.31 -27.60
N LEU A 236 -10.63 -0.19 -28.83
CA LEU A 236 -10.30 -1.58 -29.18
C LEU A 236 -8.79 -1.85 -29.05
N ALA A 237 -7.95 -0.89 -29.45
CA ALA A 237 -6.50 -1.03 -29.29
C ALA A 237 -6.08 -1.11 -27.81
N LEU A 238 -6.64 -0.24 -26.96
CA LEU A 238 -6.41 -0.23 -25.51
C LEU A 238 -6.95 -1.49 -24.83
N ALA A 239 -8.16 -1.94 -25.19
CA ALA A 239 -8.78 -3.14 -24.64
C ALA A 239 -7.95 -4.40 -24.94
N GLY A 240 -7.54 -4.58 -26.20
CA GLY A 240 -6.72 -5.72 -26.57
C GLY A 240 -5.34 -5.70 -25.91
N THR A 241 -4.73 -4.52 -25.79
CA THR A 241 -3.45 -4.35 -25.08
C THR A 241 -3.58 -4.70 -23.60
N SER A 242 -4.62 -4.19 -22.95
CA SER A 242 -4.93 -4.48 -21.55
C SER A 242 -5.16 -5.98 -21.32
N ALA A 243 -6.01 -6.61 -22.15
CA ALA A 243 -6.28 -8.04 -22.09
C ALA A 243 -5.00 -8.88 -22.27
N PHE A 244 -4.12 -8.49 -23.19
CA PHE A 244 -2.84 -9.16 -23.42
C PHE A 244 -1.95 -9.13 -22.17
N PHE A 245 -1.81 -7.97 -21.52
CA PHE A 245 -0.99 -7.84 -20.30
C PHE A 245 -1.58 -8.57 -19.09
N ARG A 246 -2.91 -8.71 -19.01
CA ARG A 246 -3.56 -9.55 -18.00
C ARG A 246 -3.46 -11.06 -18.28
N GLY A 247 -2.94 -11.44 -19.45
CA GLY A 247 -2.86 -12.84 -19.89
C GLY A 247 -4.17 -13.41 -20.45
N ASP A 248 -5.19 -12.56 -20.67
CA ASP A 248 -6.40 -12.95 -21.38
C ASP A 248 -6.19 -12.83 -22.89
N PHE A 249 -5.41 -13.78 -23.41
CA PHE A 249 -5.00 -13.75 -24.81
C PHE A 249 -6.18 -13.94 -25.78
N GLN A 250 -7.27 -14.58 -25.36
CA GLN A 250 -8.46 -14.73 -26.20
C GLN A 250 -9.16 -13.39 -26.38
N GLN A 251 -9.43 -12.68 -25.30
CA GLN A 251 -10.02 -11.34 -25.37
C GLN A 251 -9.13 -10.39 -26.18
N ALA A 252 -7.79 -10.46 -26.00
CA ALA A 252 -6.87 -9.65 -26.78
C ALA A 252 -6.96 -9.92 -28.29
N ILE A 253 -7.11 -11.20 -28.68
CA ILE A 253 -7.33 -11.59 -30.08
C ILE A 253 -8.65 -11.03 -30.59
N ASP A 254 -9.74 -11.20 -29.85
CA ASP A 254 -11.07 -10.75 -30.24
C ASP A 254 -11.10 -9.22 -30.48
N ASP A 255 -10.55 -8.43 -29.56
CA ASP A 255 -10.52 -6.97 -29.66
C ASP A 255 -9.65 -6.50 -30.84
N TRP A 256 -8.48 -7.11 -31.05
CA TRP A 256 -7.59 -6.76 -32.16
C TRP A 256 -8.09 -7.25 -33.53
N GLU A 257 -8.79 -8.38 -33.60
CA GLU A 257 -9.43 -8.84 -34.84
C GLU A 257 -10.57 -7.90 -35.27
N ARG A 258 -11.32 -7.36 -34.30
CA ARG A 258 -12.32 -6.32 -34.56
C ARG A 258 -11.70 -4.99 -35.01
N LEU A 259 -10.50 -4.67 -34.51
CA LEU A 259 -9.76 -3.47 -34.89
C LEU A 259 -9.14 -3.57 -36.29
N LEU A 260 -8.71 -4.75 -36.72
CA LEU A 260 -8.00 -4.98 -37.98
C LEU A 260 -8.69 -4.41 -39.23
N PRO A 261 -10.01 -4.55 -39.44
CA PRO A 261 -10.70 -3.96 -40.59
C PRO A 261 -10.90 -2.44 -40.50
N LEU A 262 -10.65 -1.83 -39.33
CA LEU A 262 -10.87 -0.39 -39.08
C LEU A 262 -9.59 0.44 -39.31
N VAL A 263 -8.44 -0.20 -39.49
CA VAL A 263 -7.15 0.45 -39.72
C VAL A 263 -6.71 0.27 -41.16
N ASP A 264 -5.93 1.23 -41.68
CA ASP A 264 -5.40 1.19 -43.05
C ASP A 264 -4.59 -0.10 -43.29
N PRO A 265 -4.99 -0.97 -44.24
CA PRO A 265 -4.34 -2.26 -44.47
C PRO A 265 -2.87 -2.16 -44.89
N ASP A 266 -2.46 -1.03 -45.50
CA ASP A 266 -1.09 -0.81 -45.96
C ASP A 266 -0.27 0.04 -44.97
N GLY A 267 -0.83 0.34 -43.79
CA GLY A 267 -0.23 1.20 -42.78
C GLY A 267 0.62 0.45 -41.72
N PRO A 268 1.55 1.15 -41.05
CA PRO A 268 2.43 0.55 -40.02
C PRO A 268 1.64 0.02 -38.81
N VAL A 269 0.49 0.63 -38.50
CA VAL A 269 -0.40 0.17 -37.43
C VAL A 269 -0.97 -1.21 -37.74
N HIS A 270 -1.33 -1.47 -39.00
CA HIS A 270 -1.87 -2.76 -39.41
C HIS A 270 -0.81 -3.86 -39.32
N GLU A 271 0.42 -3.60 -39.75
CA GLU A 271 1.55 -4.53 -39.57
C GLU A 271 1.80 -4.85 -38.09
N GLN A 272 1.81 -3.84 -37.23
CA GLN A 272 2.02 -4.04 -35.80
C GLN A 272 0.88 -4.84 -35.16
N LEU A 273 -0.38 -4.53 -35.52
CA LEU A 273 -1.55 -5.25 -35.05
C LEU A 273 -1.53 -6.73 -35.47
N GLN A 274 -1.14 -7.03 -36.70
CA GLN A 274 -0.95 -8.41 -37.17
C GLN A 274 0.12 -9.15 -36.37
N ALA A 275 1.25 -8.49 -36.07
CA ALA A 275 2.32 -9.07 -35.27
C ALA A 275 1.85 -9.38 -33.83
N SER A 276 1.08 -8.48 -33.22
CA SER A 276 0.51 -8.66 -31.89
C SER A 276 -0.54 -9.76 -31.85
N LEU A 277 -1.41 -9.85 -32.86
CA LEU A 277 -2.35 -10.97 -33.04
C LEU A 277 -1.61 -12.31 -33.14
N ALA A 278 -0.54 -12.39 -33.93
CA ALA A 278 0.26 -13.61 -34.05
C ALA A 278 0.89 -14.01 -32.70
N GLN A 279 1.36 -13.03 -31.92
CA GLN A 279 1.91 -13.26 -30.59
C GLN A 279 0.85 -13.70 -29.59
N ALA A 280 -0.31 -13.06 -29.54
CA ALA A 280 -1.41 -13.45 -28.67
C ALA A 280 -1.90 -14.87 -29.00
N ARG A 281 -2.02 -15.22 -30.29
CA ARG A 281 -2.37 -16.60 -30.72
C ARG A 281 -1.33 -17.62 -30.28
N ARG A 282 -0.03 -17.30 -30.33
CA ARG A 282 1.03 -18.16 -29.78
C ARG A 282 0.90 -18.32 -28.26
N ALA A 283 0.68 -17.22 -27.55
CA ALA A 283 0.53 -17.22 -26.09
C ALA A 283 -0.73 -17.97 -25.61
N ALA A 284 -1.81 -17.91 -26.39
CA ALA A 284 -3.04 -18.67 -26.21
C ALA A 284 -2.91 -20.18 -26.55
N GLY A 285 -1.75 -20.62 -27.08
CA GLY A 285 -1.56 -22.00 -27.55
C GLY A 285 -2.35 -22.34 -28.83
N LEU A 286 -2.87 -21.33 -29.53
CA LEU A 286 -3.65 -21.48 -30.77
C LEU A 286 -2.78 -21.55 -32.03
N ALA A 287 -1.50 -21.16 -31.96
CA ALA A 287 -0.58 -21.19 -33.09
C ALA A 287 0.48 -22.30 -32.94
N ALA A 288 0.70 -23.05 -34.02
CA ALA A 288 1.79 -24.03 -34.10
C ALA A 288 3.15 -23.33 -33.94
N SER A 289 4.01 -23.91 -33.10
CA SER A 289 5.36 -23.43 -32.79
C SER A 289 6.16 -23.11 -34.05
N GLY A 290 6.26 -21.82 -34.39
CA GLY A 290 7.00 -21.34 -35.56
C GLY A 290 7.09 -19.81 -35.58
N ALA A 291 8.32 -19.31 -35.72
CA ALA A 291 8.75 -17.91 -35.76
C ALA A 291 8.82 -17.18 -34.39
N ALA A 292 10.02 -17.23 -33.81
CA ALA A 292 10.43 -16.46 -32.65
C ALA A 292 10.67 -14.99 -33.03
N GLY A 293 9.90 -14.10 -32.43
CA GLY A 293 10.10 -12.66 -32.42
C GLY A 293 9.12 -12.07 -31.42
N ALA A 294 9.63 -11.56 -30.30
CA ALA A 294 8.83 -10.80 -29.34
C ALA A 294 8.50 -9.44 -29.97
N ALA A 295 7.28 -9.29 -30.47
CA ALA A 295 6.72 -7.99 -30.80
C ALA A 295 6.09 -7.40 -29.51
N PHE A 296 5.96 -6.08 -29.45
CA PHE A 296 5.19 -5.41 -28.42
C PHE A 296 3.82 -5.04 -29.02
N PRO A 297 2.71 -5.05 -28.25
CA PRO A 297 1.40 -4.61 -28.72
C PRO A 297 1.46 -3.24 -29.42
N PRO A 298 0.55 -2.94 -30.38
CA PRO A 298 0.47 -1.63 -31.00
C PRO A 298 0.35 -0.54 -29.95
N ASP A 299 1.14 0.53 -30.08
CA ASP A 299 1.00 1.68 -29.20
C ASP A 299 -0.37 2.33 -29.48
N PRO A 300 -1.33 2.26 -28.54
CA PRO A 300 -2.70 2.75 -28.76
C PRO A 300 -2.75 4.24 -29.11
N ARG A 301 -1.71 5.01 -28.78
CA ARG A 301 -1.58 6.43 -29.12
C ARG A 301 -1.44 6.67 -30.62
N VAL A 302 -0.78 5.76 -31.33
CA VAL A 302 -0.57 5.85 -32.79
C VAL A 302 -1.83 5.40 -33.55
N VAL A 303 -2.55 4.40 -33.01
CA VAL A 303 -3.76 3.86 -33.63
C VAL A 303 -4.90 4.90 -33.67
N GLY A 304 -5.10 5.66 -32.60
CA GLY A 304 -6.16 6.68 -32.52
C GLY A 304 -5.96 7.89 -33.46
N ALA A 305 -4.72 8.23 -33.82
CA ALA A 305 -4.41 9.38 -34.66
C ALA A 305 -4.72 9.14 -36.16
N GLY A 306 -4.67 7.89 -36.62
CA GLY A 306 -4.90 7.53 -38.03
C GLY A 306 -6.37 7.51 -38.47
N GLY A 307 -7.32 7.37 -37.54
CA GLY A 307 -8.74 7.17 -37.85
C GLY A 307 -9.53 8.43 -38.23
N ARG A 308 -8.98 9.65 -38.06
CA ARG A 308 -9.69 10.92 -38.34
C ARG A 308 -9.54 11.46 -39.76
N GLY A 309 -8.87 10.74 -40.67
CA GLY A 309 -8.50 11.23 -42.00
C GLY A 309 -9.50 11.01 -43.14
N GLY A 310 -10.71 10.51 -42.88
CA GLY A 310 -11.62 10.11 -43.97
C GLY A 310 -13.11 10.19 -43.63
N GLN A 311 -13.63 11.39 -43.40
CA GLN A 311 -15.03 11.71 -43.68
C GLN A 311 -15.08 13.11 -44.30
N ASP A 312 -15.82 13.20 -45.41
CA ASP A 312 -15.93 14.32 -46.36
C ASP A 312 -16.32 15.68 -45.76
#